data_AF-A0A9R0XT56-F1
#
_entry.id   AF-A0A9R0XT56-F1
#
_cell.length_a   1.000
_cell.length_b   1.000
_cell.length_c   1.000
_cell.angle_alpha   90.00
_cell.angle_beta   90.00
_cell.angle_gamma   90.00
#
_symmetry.space_group_name_H-M   'P 1'
#
loop_
_entity.id
_entity.type
_entity.pdbx_description
1 polymer ?
#
loop_
_entity_poly.entity_id
_entity_poly.type
_entity_poly.pdbx_seq_one_letter_code
_entity_poly.pdbx_strand_id
1 'polypeptide(L)'
;MAGTISRIWLENFMCHSSLDIELGQHVNFIIGQNGKSAILTALCIAFGCRAKNTQRAATLKDFIKTGCSDAAISVDINNQGEDAFKPDVYGNLIKLQRRITKSSSSTILKDQHGLMLKILV
;
A
#
# COMPACT_ATOMS: atom_id res chain seq x y z
N MET A 1 8.83 -10.63 13.55
CA MET A 1 7.37 -10.51 13.80
C MET A 1 6.68 -10.47 12.46
N ALA A 2 5.64 -11.27 12.29
CA ALA A 2 4.86 -11.29 11.06
C ALA A 2 3.67 -10.33 11.14
N GLY A 3 3.25 -9.79 10.00
CA GLY A 3 2.03 -8.99 9.87
C GLY A 3 2.14 -7.50 10.21
N THR A 4 3.31 -7.02 10.65
CA THR A 4 3.54 -5.58 10.87
C THR A 4 3.96 -4.89 9.57
N ILE A 5 3.51 -3.65 9.38
CA ILE A 5 3.86 -2.83 8.22
C ILE A 5 5.19 -2.13 8.51
N SER A 6 6.19 -2.31 7.65
CA SER A 6 7.52 -1.69 7.77
C SER A 6 7.71 -0.51 6.84
N ARG A 7 6.96 -0.42 5.73
CA ARG A 7 7.05 0.70 4.80
C ARG A 7 5.74 0.91 4.06
N ILE A 8 5.42 2.16 3.75
CA ILE A 8 4.41 2.54 2.77
C ILE A 8 5.00 3.53 1.78
N TRP A 9 4.78 3.27 0.49
CA TRP A 9 5.24 4.13 -0.60
C TRP A 9 4.09 4.42 -1.57
N LEU A 10 3.88 5.71 -1.86
CA LEU A 10 2.82 6.22 -2.71
C LEU A 10 3.41 6.90 -3.94
N GLU A 11 2.86 6.62 -5.11
CA GLU A 11 3.17 7.31 -6.36
C GLU A 11 1.90 7.90 -6.96
N ASN A 12 1.94 9.18 -7.32
CA ASN A 12 0.83 9.91 -7.94
C ASN A 12 -0.52 9.72 -7.23
N PHE A 13 -0.51 9.69 -5.90
CA PHE A 13 -1.68 9.42 -5.08
C PHE A 13 -2.17 10.69 -4.38
N MET A 14 -3.41 11.09 -4.64
CA MET A 14 -4.03 12.33 -4.16
C MET A 14 -3.15 13.55 -4.46
N CYS A 15 -2.67 14.26 -3.44
CA CYS A 15 -1.82 15.44 -3.62
C CYS A 15 -0.34 15.10 -3.78
N HIS A 16 0.07 13.84 -3.67
CA HIS A 16 1.47 13.42 -3.58
C HIS A 16 1.98 12.80 -4.89
N SER A 17 3.06 13.33 -5.45
CA SER A 17 3.75 12.68 -6.59
C SER A 17 4.57 11.48 -6.13
N SER A 18 5.24 11.62 -4.98
CA SER A 18 5.93 10.54 -4.27
C SER A 18 5.85 10.80 -2.78
N LEU A 19 5.54 9.77 -1.98
CA LEU A 19 5.60 9.80 -0.53
C LEU A 19 6.07 8.44 -0.03
N ASP A 20 7.19 8.41 0.69
CA ASP A 20 7.83 7.19 1.15
C ASP A 20 8.10 7.26 2.65
N ILE A 21 7.58 6.29 3.39
CA ILE A 21 7.60 6.30 4.86
C ILE A 21 7.96 4.93 5.36
N GLU A 22 9.05 4.88 6.13
CA GLU A 22 9.42 3.73 6.95
C GLU A 22 8.72 3.80 8.31
N LEU A 23 8.24 2.65 8.77
CA LEU A 23 7.56 2.49 10.04
C LEU A 23 8.43 1.62 10.96
N GLY A 24 8.60 2.09 12.19
CA GLY A 24 9.22 1.32 13.26
C GLY A 24 8.37 0.10 13.64
N GLN A 25 9.01 -0.87 14.29
CA GLN A 25 8.43 -2.18 14.58
C GLN A 25 7.25 -2.15 15.56
N HIS A 26 7.15 -1.10 16.38
CA HIS A 26 6.18 -1.00 17.47
C HIS A 26 5.19 0.14 17.19
N VAL A 27 5.33 1.27 17.89
CA VAL A 27 4.41 2.41 17.79
C VAL A 27 5.01 3.46 16.87
N ASN A 28 4.18 3.96 15.94
CA ASN A 28 4.55 4.99 14.99
C ASN A 28 3.64 6.22 15.17
N PHE A 29 4.24 7.40 15.33
CA PHE A 29 3.52 8.67 15.41
C PHE A 29 3.68 9.44 14.12
N ILE A 30 2.62 9.49 13.32
CA ILE A 30 2.60 10.24 12.06
C ILE A 30 2.06 11.65 12.32
N ILE A 31 2.95 12.64 12.34
CA ILE A 31 2.65 14.06 12.56
C ILE A 31 2.85 14.88 11.27
N GLY A 32 2.26 16.09 11.21
CA GLY A 32 2.41 16.99 10.04
C GLY A 32 1.09 17.47 9.44
N GLN A 33 1.08 18.62 8.76
CA GLN A 33 -0.16 19.30 8.37
C GLN A 33 -0.82 18.69 7.13
N ASN A 34 -0.03 18.20 6.16
CA ASN A 34 -0.50 17.71 4.87
C ASN A 34 0.16 16.35 4.55
N GLY A 35 -0.61 15.26 4.57
CA GLY A 35 -0.12 13.91 4.19
C GLY A 35 -0.60 12.77 5.09
N LYS A 36 -0.94 13.06 6.36
CA LYS A 36 -1.40 12.05 7.33
C LYS A 36 -2.62 11.26 6.86
N SER A 37 -3.65 11.98 6.38
CA SER A 37 -4.88 11.37 5.85
C SER A 37 -4.62 10.57 4.57
N ALA A 38 -3.65 10.97 3.75
CA ALA A 38 -3.28 10.25 2.54
C ALA A 38 -2.68 8.88 2.88
N ILE A 39 -1.84 8.79 3.92
CA ILE A 39 -1.24 7.53 4.39
C ILE A 39 -2.33 6.57 4.89
N LEU A 40 -3.20 7.04 5.79
CA LEU A 40 -4.30 6.23 6.30
C LEU A 40 -5.23 5.76 5.17
N THR A 41 -5.57 6.67 4.26
CA THR A 41 -6.40 6.37 3.09
C THR A 41 -5.73 5.34 2.19
N ALA A 42 -4.45 5.50 1.91
CA ALA A 42 -3.68 4.57 1.09
C ALA A 42 -3.61 3.18 1.72
N LEU A 43 -3.41 3.07 3.03
CA LEU A 43 -3.47 1.79 3.75
C LEU A 43 -4.83 1.12 3.58
N CYS A 44 -5.94 1.84 3.82
CA CYS A 44 -7.28 1.32 3.61
C CYS A 44 -7.47 0.80 2.18
N ILE A 45 -7.06 1.58 1.18
CA ILE A 45 -7.21 1.22 -0.24
C ILE A 45 -6.30 0.04 -0.62
N ALA A 46 -5.06 -0.01 -0.14
CA ALA A 46 -4.14 -1.12 -0.39
C ALA A 46 -4.75 -2.46 0.06
N PHE A 47 -5.33 -2.49 1.27
CA PHE A 47 -5.95 -3.69 1.86
C PHE A 47 -7.41 -3.93 1.43
N GLY A 48 -7.87 -3.31 0.34
CA GLY A 48 -9.15 -3.67 -0.29
C GLY A 48 -10.37 -2.89 0.18
N CYS A 49 -10.21 -1.84 1.01
CA CYS A 49 -11.32 -0.97 1.35
C CYS A 49 -11.91 -0.30 0.10
N ARG A 50 -13.24 -0.17 0.05
CA ARG A 50 -13.91 0.51 -1.07
C ARG A 50 -13.64 2.00 -1.00
N ALA A 51 -13.45 2.66 -2.14
CA ALA A 51 -13.19 4.10 -2.22
C ALA A 51 -14.18 4.93 -1.38
N LYS A 52 -15.48 4.67 -1.54
CA LYS A 52 -16.55 5.38 -0.81
C LYS A 52 -16.41 5.28 0.72
N ASN A 53 -15.89 4.18 1.24
CA ASN A 53 -15.76 3.96 2.68
C ASN A 53 -14.64 4.83 3.31
N THR A 54 -13.73 5.36 2.49
CA THR A 54 -12.71 6.30 2.96
C THR A 54 -13.28 7.69 3.23
N GLN A 55 -14.49 8.00 2.74
CA GLN A 55 -15.09 9.34 2.72
C GLN A 55 -14.21 10.40 2.00
N ARG A 56 -13.24 9.97 1.19
CA ARG A 56 -12.34 10.85 0.43
C ARG A 56 -12.62 10.86 -1.07
N ALA A 57 -13.13 9.76 -1.62
CA ALA A 57 -13.36 9.63 -3.05
C ALA A 57 -14.53 8.67 -3.35
N ALA A 58 -15.19 8.87 -4.49
CA ALA A 58 -16.34 8.05 -4.89
C ALA A 58 -15.88 6.74 -5.56
N THR A 59 -14.78 6.79 -6.31
CA THR A 59 -14.20 5.69 -7.06
C THR A 59 -12.68 5.65 -6.89
N LEU A 60 -12.03 4.53 -7.25
CA LEU A 60 -10.58 4.40 -7.05
C LEU A 60 -9.77 5.37 -7.90
N LYS A 61 -10.17 5.62 -9.15
CA LYS A 61 -9.50 6.56 -10.05
C LYS A 61 -9.46 8.00 -9.50
N ASP A 62 -10.37 8.35 -8.60
CA ASP A 62 -10.42 9.67 -7.97
C ASP A 62 -9.26 9.88 -6.98
N PHE A 63 -8.53 8.81 -6.62
CA PHE A 63 -7.26 8.90 -5.88
C PHE A 63 -6.05 9.15 -6.76
N ILE A 64 -6.18 9.10 -8.10
CA ILE A 64 -5.08 9.44 -9.00
C ILE A 64 -4.85 10.95 -8.91
N LYS A 65 -3.60 11.34 -8.66
CA LYS A 65 -3.20 12.74 -8.63
C LYS A 65 -3.61 13.45 -9.92
N THR A 66 -4.20 14.63 -9.78
CA THR A 66 -4.61 15.45 -10.92
C THR A 66 -3.45 15.65 -11.90
N GLY A 67 -3.70 15.36 -13.18
CA GLY A 67 -2.68 15.42 -14.23
C GLY A 67 -1.96 14.08 -14.50
N CYS A 68 -2.12 13.07 -13.66
CA CYS A 68 -1.49 11.75 -13.83
C CYS A 68 -2.43 10.73 -14.51
N SER A 69 -1.85 9.70 -15.11
CA SER A 69 -2.56 8.58 -15.75
C SER A 69 -2.95 7.46 -14.78
N ASP A 70 -2.12 7.28 -13.75
CA ASP A 70 -2.20 6.19 -12.80
C ASP A 70 -1.57 6.57 -11.45
N ALA A 71 -1.88 5.77 -10.44
CA ALA A 71 -1.34 5.86 -9.09
C ALA A 71 -0.93 4.47 -8.58
N ALA A 72 0.03 4.43 -7.68
CA ALA A 72 0.45 3.19 -7.02
C ALA A 72 0.54 3.38 -5.50
N ILE A 73 0.18 2.32 -4.79
CA ILE A 73 0.37 2.17 -3.35
C ILE A 73 1.16 0.88 -3.15
N SER A 74 2.32 0.97 -2.52
CA SER A 74 3.15 -0.16 -2.14
C SER A 74 3.27 -0.22 -0.63
N VAL A 75 3.08 -1.41 -0.05
CA VAL A 75 3.14 -1.65 1.38
C VAL A 75 4.05 -2.86 1.61
N ASP A 76 5.11 -2.66 2.39
CA ASP A 76 5.98 -3.75 2.83
C ASP A 76 5.48 -4.27 4.18
N ILE A 77 5.28 -5.58 4.26
CA ILE A 77 4.74 -6.29 5.43
C ILE A 77 5.80 -7.28 5.89
N ASN A 78 6.23 -7.16 7.14
CA ASN A 78 7.18 -8.08 7.74
C ASN A 78 6.61 -9.50 7.79
N ASN A 79 7.42 -10.48 7.40
CA ASN A 79 7.04 -11.88 7.28
C ASN A 79 8.07 -12.80 7.96
N GLN A 80 8.39 -12.49 9.22
CA GLN A 80 9.43 -13.18 9.98
C GLN A 80 8.91 -13.70 11.31
N GLY A 81 9.47 -14.83 11.78
CA GLY A 81 9.11 -15.46 13.05
C GLY A 81 8.19 -16.67 12.85
N GLU A 82 7.74 -17.26 13.95
CA GLU A 82 6.92 -18.48 13.94
C GLU A 82 5.60 -18.29 13.18
N ASP A 83 5.03 -17.09 13.23
CA ASP A 83 3.78 -16.73 12.54
C ASP A 83 3.97 -16.26 11.08
N ALA A 84 5.14 -16.49 10.47
CA ALA A 84 5.40 -16.08 9.10
C ALA A 84 4.42 -16.76 8.11
N PHE A 85 3.81 -15.96 7.24
CA PHE A 85 2.92 -16.42 6.19
C PHE A 85 3.72 -16.95 5.00
N LYS A 86 3.71 -18.27 4.81
CA LYS A 86 4.37 -18.94 3.67
C LYS A 86 5.80 -18.43 3.44
N PRO A 87 6.70 -18.57 4.43
CA PRO A 87 8.07 -18.03 4.35
C PRO A 87 8.86 -18.60 3.15
N ASP A 88 8.61 -19.84 2.74
CA ASP A 88 9.25 -20.43 1.55
C ASP A 88 8.82 -19.77 0.22
N VAL A 89 7.68 -19.07 0.23
CA VAL A 89 7.12 -18.42 -0.96
C VAL A 89 7.50 -16.94 -0.99
N TYR A 90 7.30 -16.23 0.12
CA TYR A 90 7.48 -14.77 0.16
C TYR A 90 8.81 -14.33 0.78
N GLY A 91 9.53 -15.22 1.47
CA GLY A 91 10.67 -14.87 2.29
C GLY A 91 10.27 -14.04 3.50
N ASN A 92 11.17 -13.16 3.93
CA ASN A 92 11.06 -12.37 5.16
C ASN A 92 10.17 -11.12 5.02
N LEU A 93 9.70 -10.81 3.82
CA LEU A 93 8.97 -9.59 3.51
C LEU A 93 7.94 -9.86 2.40
N ILE A 94 6.69 -9.49 2.63
CA ILE A 94 5.65 -9.51 1.61
C ILE A 94 5.45 -8.09 1.10
N LYS A 95 5.50 -7.89 -0.22
CA LYS A 95 5.23 -6.60 -0.83
C LYS A 95 3.84 -6.60 -1.46
N LEU A 96 2.93 -5.83 -0.88
CA LEU A 96 1.60 -5.59 -1.42
C LEU A 96 1.65 -4.35 -2.32
N GLN A 97 1.30 -4.50 -3.59
CA GLN A 97 1.21 -3.37 -4.52
C GLN A 97 -0.20 -3.27 -5.09
N ARG A 98 -0.83 -2.11 -4.92
CA ARG A 98 -2.07 -1.75 -5.58
C ARG A 98 -1.81 -0.68 -6.63
N ARG A 99 -2.10 -0.98 -7.90
CA ARG A 99 -2.04 -0.01 -9.00
C ARG A 99 -3.45 0.40 -9.41
N ILE A 100 -3.64 1.69 -9.65
CA ILE A 100 -4.91 2.29 -10.00
C ILE A 100 -4.73 3.06 -11.30
N THR A 101 -5.56 2.76 -12.29
CA THR A 101 -5.63 3.50 -13.55
C THR A 101 -7.03 4.09 -13.72
N LYS A 102 -7.26 4.87 -14.77
CA LYS A 102 -8.58 5.43 -15.07
C LYS A 102 -9.65 4.36 -15.36
N SER A 103 -9.24 3.18 -15.84
CA SER A 103 -10.14 2.11 -16.27
C SER A 103 -10.14 0.88 -15.36
N SER A 104 -9.07 0.64 -14.59
CA SER A 104 -8.89 -0.58 -13.80
C SER A 104 -8.11 -0.35 -12.52
N SER A 105 -8.16 -1.32 -11.61
CA SER A 105 -7.21 -1.41 -10.50
C SER A 105 -6.78 -2.86 -10.32
N SER A 106 -5.51 -3.07 -9.96
CA SER A 106 -4.97 -4.39 -9.65
C SER A 106 -4.28 -4.38 -8.29
N THR A 107 -4.35 -5.52 -7.59
CA THR A 107 -3.63 -5.76 -6.34
C THR A 107 -2.78 -7.01 -6.51
N ILE A 108 -1.51 -6.89 -6.20
CA ILE A 108 -0.51 -7.94 -6.45
C ILE A 108 0.33 -8.11 -5.20
N LEU A 109 0.61 -9.37 -4.85
CA LEU A 109 1.60 -9.73 -3.85
C LEU A 109 2.90 -10.17 -4.52
N LYS A 110 4.01 -9.64 -4.01
CA LYS A 110 5.37 -10.02 -4.42
C LYS A 110 6.14 -10.54 -3.22
N ASP A 111 7.15 -11.37 -3.48
CA ASP A 111 8.13 -11.75 -2.45
C ASP A 111 9.07 -10.60 -2.08
N GLN A 112 9.97 -10.89 -1.15
CA GLN A 112 11.04 -10.02 -0.70
C GLN A 112 11.95 -9.50 -1.83
N HIS A 113 12.05 -10.21 -2.95
CA HIS A 113 12.87 -9.84 -4.12
C HIS A 113 12.08 -9.06 -5.18
N GLY A 114 10.77 -8.90 -5.00
CA GLY A 114 9.89 -8.21 -5.93
C GLY A 114 9.32 -9.08 -7.06
N LEU A 115 9.52 -10.40 -7.00
CA LEU A 115 8.93 -11.34 -7.96
C LEU A 115 7.42 -11.45 -7.70
N MET A 116 6.61 -11.34 -8.75
CA MET A 116 5.15 -11.50 -8.64
C MET A 116 4.78 -12.96 -8.41
N LEU A 117 4.01 -13.22 -7.35
CA LEU A 117 3.66 -14.58 -6.95
C LEU A 117 2.16 -14.88 -7.03
N LYS A 118 1.27 -13.88 -6.82
CA LYS A 118 -0.19 -14.02 -7.05
C LYS A 118 -0.92 -12.69 -7.29
N ILE A 119 -2.00 -12.76 -8.08
CA ILE A 119 -3.16 -11.86 -8.02
C ILE A 119 -4.12 -12.47 -6.99
N LEU A 120 -4.48 -11.72 -5.94
CA LEU A 120 -5.64 -12.07 -5.11
C LEU A 120 -6.88 -11.83 -5.98
N VAL A 121 -7.45 -12.91 -6.53
CA VAL A 121 -8.78 -12.91 -7.16
C VAL A 121 -9.80 -13.17 -6.06
#